data_AF-A0A086AD94-F1
#
_entry.id   AF-A0A086AD94-F1
#
_cell.length_a   1.000
_cell.length_b   1.000
_cell.length_c   1.000
_cell.angle_alpha   90.00
_cell.angle_beta   90.00
_cell.angle_gamma   90.00
#
_symmetry.space_group_name_H-M   'P 1'
#
loop_
_entity.id
_entity.type
_entity.pdbx_description
1 polymer ?
#
loop_
_entity_poly.entity_id
_entity_poly.type
_entity_poly.pdbx_seq_one_letter_code
_entity_poly.pdbx_strand_id
1 'polypeptide(L)'
;MKKIIIASLLLMMMCCKEENKETIVPVADIPKEKVVSEGKTNESEETKKWLVTSIEKFFKTDLSTMDKAMQDITTKDYYEYKTDATNVDMDVDGSLTLKEFQDKWKDKFNTKYAGINTGFLISAQDWVHIEVSKCELAAISGDDAFVFDVELRDEGGKAFFDRKIGVVKKGNKFLIADVIEKE
;
A
#
# COMPACT_ATOMS: atom_id res chain seq x y z
N MET A 1 40.81 53.28 23.49
CA MET A 1 41.42 53.28 22.15
C MET A 1 40.81 52.17 21.32
N LYS A 2 40.41 52.52 20.09
CA LYS A 2 40.07 51.71 18.90
C LYS A 2 39.09 50.53 19.05
N LYS A 3 37.85 50.86 18.67
CA LYS A 3 36.79 49.96 18.19
C LYS A 3 37.27 49.21 16.94
N ILE A 4 36.94 47.93 16.81
CA ILE A 4 36.88 47.26 15.50
C ILE A 4 35.50 46.62 15.39
N ILE A 5 34.72 47.23 14.49
CA ILE A 5 33.43 46.78 13.98
C ILE A 5 33.76 45.93 12.76
N ILE A 6 33.27 44.70 12.70
CA ILE A 6 33.21 43.94 11.45
C ILE A 6 31.74 43.85 11.07
N ALA A 7 31.37 44.71 10.12
CA ALA A 7 30.17 44.59 9.34
C ALA A 7 30.36 43.42 8.36
N SER A 8 29.36 42.53 8.25
CA SER A 8 29.27 41.65 7.08
C SER A 8 27.81 41.40 6.72
N LEU A 9 27.44 42.11 5.64
CA LEU A 9 26.41 41.90 4.64
C LEU A 9 25.14 41.08 4.97
N LEU A 10 24.01 41.80 4.94
CA LEU A 10 22.77 41.30 4.38
C LEU A 10 22.99 40.76 2.96
N LEU A 11 22.50 39.56 2.69
CA LEU A 11 22.02 39.13 1.37
C LEU A 11 20.64 38.51 1.56
N MET A 12 19.63 39.35 1.31
CA MET A 12 18.26 38.92 1.06
C MET A 12 18.23 38.21 -0.28
N MET A 13 17.85 36.93 -0.30
CA MET A 13 17.34 36.28 -1.51
C MET A 13 15.85 35.98 -1.31
N MET A 14 15.03 36.88 -1.84
CA MET A 14 13.71 36.56 -2.34
C MET A 14 13.89 35.69 -3.59
N CYS A 15 13.32 34.49 -3.58
CA CYS A 15 12.83 33.89 -4.81
C CYS A 15 11.36 33.51 -4.58
N CYS A 16 10.47 34.25 -5.22
CA CYS A 16 9.08 33.88 -5.34
C CYS A 16 8.91 32.87 -6.48
N LYS A 17 7.95 31.96 -6.26
CA LYS A 17 7.11 31.25 -7.24
C LYS A 17 7.73 30.11 -8.05
N GLU A 18 7.24 28.91 -7.76
CA GLU A 18 6.36 28.20 -8.70
C GLU A 18 5.39 27.27 -7.94
N GLU A 19 4.09 27.49 -8.15
CA GLU A 19 3.03 26.55 -7.82
C GLU A 19 3.03 25.46 -8.89
N ASN A 20 3.36 24.22 -8.53
CA ASN A 20 2.64 23.04 -8.99
C ASN A 20 3.07 21.84 -8.13
N LYS A 21 2.24 21.49 -7.14
CA LYS A 21 2.18 20.11 -6.69
C LYS A 21 0.72 19.76 -6.49
N GLU A 22 0.28 18.89 -7.38
CA GLU A 22 -0.96 18.14 -7.35
C GLU A 22 -1.35 17.77 -5.91
N THR A 23 -2.59 18.09 -5.59
CA THR A 23 -3.26 17.71 -4.36
C THR A 23 -3.33 16.18 -4.28
N ILE A 24 -2.36 15.55 -3.61
CA ILE A 24 -2.49 14.16 -3.17
C ILE A 24 -3.34 14.22 -1.90
N VAL A 25 -4.58 13.76 -2.01
CA VAL A 25 -5.51 13.68 -0.88
C VAL A 25 -5.07 12.52 0.02
N PRO A 26 -4.77 12.75 1.30
CA PRO A 26 -4.54 11.68 2.27
C PRO A 26 -5.80 10.82 2.43
N VAL A 27 -5.65 9.51 2.61
CA VAL A 27 -6.74 8.58 2.98
C VAL A 27 -7.12 8.82 4.45
N ALA A 28 -7.65 9.99 4.73
CA ALA A 28 -8.25 10.39 5.98
C ALA A 28 -9.44 11.32 5.70
N ASP A 29 -10.23 10.98 4.69
CA ASP A 29 -11.59 11.49 4.49
C ASP A 29 -12.27 10.55 3.50
N ILE A 30 -13.13 9.65 3.98
CA ILE A 30 -14.02 8.87 3.13
C ILE A 30 -15.23 9.77 2.84
N PRO A 31 -15.39 10.33 1.63
CA PRO A 31 -16.55 11.13 1.29
C PRO A 31 -17.71 10.21 0.92
N LYS A 32 -18.92 10.65 1.27
CA LYS A 32 -20.20 9.99 0.96
C LYS A 32 -20.26 9.48 -0.48
N GLU A 33 -20.63 8.21 -0.56
CA GLU A 33 -21.19 7.45 -1.69
C GLU A 33 -21.55 8.32 -2.91
N LYS A 34 -20.71 8.26 -3.95
CA LYS A 34 -21.07 8.76 -5.29
C LYS A 34 -21.84 7.68 -6.02
N VAL A 35 -22.97 8.06 -6.62
CA VAL A 35 -23.81 7.21 -7.49
C VAL A 35 -22.92 6.52 -8.53
N VAL A 36 -22.82 5.19 -8.42
CA VAL A 36 -22.01 4.34 -9.29
C VAL A 36 -22.72 4.21 -10.64
N SER A 37 -22.04 4.56 -11.73
CA SER A 37 -22.54 4.32 -13.10
C SER A 37 -22.39 2.84 -13.48
N GLU A 38 -23.28 2.33 -14.33
CA GLU A 38 -23.29 0.91 -14.76
C GLU A 38 -21.93 0.44 -15.32
N GLY A 39 -21.18 1.32 -16.00
CA GLY A 39 -19.83 1.04 -16.48
C GLY A 39 -18.81 0.80 -15.36
N LYS A 40 -18.88 1.58 -14.27
CA LYS A 40 -18.01 1.40 -13.10
C LYS A 40 -18.35 0.13 -12.33
N THR A 41 -19.62 -0.28 -12.31
CA THR A 41 -20.04 -1.55 -11.71
C THR A 41 -19.38 -2.74 -12.41
N ASN A 42 -19.38 -2.78 -13.75
CA ASN A 42 -18.73 -3.86 -14.49
C ASN A 42 -17.22 -3.94 -14.24
N GLU A 43 -16.54 -2.79 -14.25
CA GLU A 43 -15.10 -2.73 -13.99
C GLU A 43 -14.74 -3.15 -12.56
N SER A 44 -15.60 -2.81 -11.59
CA SER A 44 -15.41 -3.26 -10.20
C SER A 44 -15.50 -4.79 -10.07
N GLU A 45 -16.39 -5.44 -10.82
CA GLU A 45 -16.53 -6.89 -10.85
C GLU A 45 -15.35 -7.58 -11.57
N GLU A 46 -14.85 -6.99 -12.65
CA GLU A 46 -13.62 -7.45 -13.30
C GLU A 46 -12.41 -7.34 -12.35
N THR A 47 -12.31 -6.21 -11.65
CA THR A 47 -11.25 -5.97 -10.65
C THR A 47 -11.34 -6.98 -9.50
N LYS A 48 -12.55 -7.25 -9.00
CA LYS A 48 -12.80 -8.27 -7.97
C LYS A 48 -12.35 -9.66 -8.42
N LYS A 49 -12.76 -10.10 -9.61
CA LYS A 49 -12.37 -11.41 -10.16
C LYS A 49 -10.85 -11.52 -10.32
N TRP A 50 -10.22 -10.46 -10.81
CA TRP A 50 -8.77 -10.37 -10.92
C TRP A 50 -8.10 -10.47 -9.56
N LEU A 51 -8.60 -9.75 -8.55
CA LEU A 51 -8.03 -9.72 -7.21
C LEU A 51 -8.09 -11.11 -6.56
N VAL A 52 -9.25 -11.77 -6.59
CA VAL A 52 -9.41 -13.13 -6.04
C VAL A 52 -8.43 -14.10 -6.71
N THR A 53 -8.39 -14.09 -8.05
CA THR A 53 -7.51 -14.97 -8.82
C THR A 53 -6.03 -14.72 -8.52
N SER A 54 -5.64 -13.44 -8.39
CA SER A 54 -4.26 -13.04 -8.13
C SER A 54 -3.80 -13.48 -6.74
N ILE A 55 -4.65 -13.32 -5.71
CA ILE A 55 -4.36 -13.74 -4.35
C ILE A 55 -4.17 -15.25 -4.28
N GLU A 56 -5.13 -16.03 -4.81
CA GLU A 56 -5.04 -17.48 -4.77
C GLU A 56 -3.83 -18.00 -5.55
N LYS A 57 -3.54 -17.39 -6.71
CA LYS A 57 -2.37 -17.76 -7.51
C LYS A 57 -1.07 -17.45 -6.77
N PHE A 58 -1.00 -16.32 -6.06
CA PHE A 58 0.16 -15.96 -5.25
C PHE A 58 0.46 -17.05 -4.21
N PHE A 59 -0.53 -17.47 -3.43
CA PHE A 59 -0.34 -18.50 -2.38
C PHE A 59 -0.11 -19.93 -2.92
N LYS A 60 -0.36 -20.16 -4.22
CA LYS A 60 -0.02 -21.40 -4.94
C LYS A 60 1.35 -21.34 -5.64
N THR A 61 2.04 -20.20 -5.58
CA THR A 61 3.35 -20.00 -6.23
C THR A 61 4.46 -20.67 -5.43
N ASP A 62 5.45 -21.23 -6.12
CA ASP A 62 6.65 -21.78 -5.47
C ASP A 62 7.42 -20.70 -4.71
N LEU A 63 7.87 -21.01 -3.49
CA LEU A 63 8.59 -20.08 -2.60
C LEU A 63 9.78 -19.38 -3.29
N SER A 64 10.49 -20.08 -4.19
CA SER A 64 11.62 -19.53 -4.94
C SER A 64 11.25 -18.41 -5.94
N THR A 65 9.98 -18.28 -6.28
CA THR A 65 9.46 -17.29 -7.24
C THR A 65 8.43 -16.34 -6.62
N MET A 66 8.18 -16.47 -5.31
CA MET A 66 7.15 -15.73 -4.61
C MET A 66 7.41 -14.22 -4.60
N ASP A 67 8.66 -13.79 -4.45
CA ASP A 67 9.05 -12.38 -4.53
C ASP A 67 8.66 -11.78 -5.90
N LYS A 68 8.96 -12.50 -6.98
CA LYS A 68 8.60 -12.08 -8.33
C LYS A 68 7.08 -12.02 -8.53
N ALA A 69 6.34 -12.98 -7.98
CA ALA A 69 4.89 -13.00 -8.03
C ALA A 69 4.27 -11.81 -7.29
N MET A 70 4.82 -11.41 -6.13
CA MET A 70 4.41 -10.21 -5.41
C MET A 70 4.64 -8.96 -6.25
N GLN A 71 5.83 -8.81 -6.85
CA GLN A 71 6.13 -7.68 -7.74
C GLN A 71 5.16 -7.60 -8.95
N ASP A 72 4.73 -8.74 -9.49
CA ASP A 72 3.87 -8.78 -10.67
C ASP A 72 2.40 -8.37 -10.39
N ILE A 73 1.94 -8.51 -9.14
CA ILE A 73 0.55 -8.20 -8.76
C ILE A 73 0.42 -6.91 -7.95
N THR A 74 1.53 -6.25 -7.62
CA THR A 74 1.54 -5.03 -6.80
C THR A 74 2.08 -3.84 -7.60
N THR A 75 1.74 -2.64 -7.15
CA THR A 75 2.47 -1.45 -7.59
C THR A 75 3.88 -1.47 -7.02
N LYS A 76 4.84 -0.87 -7.74
CA LYS A 76 6.24 -0.77 -7.28
C LYS A 76 6.35 -0.17 -5.88
N ASP A 77 5.64 0.94 -5.64
CA ASP A 77 5.67 1.63 -4.34
C ASP A 77 5.15 0.73 -3.21
N TYR A 78 4.06 -0.01 -3.44
CA TYR A 78 3.52 -0.92 -2.43
C TYR A 78 4.40 -2.15 -2.20
N TYR A 79 5.01 -2.70 -3.25
CA TYR A 79 6.00 -3.77 -3.11
C TYR A 79 7.16 -3.34 -2.21
N GLU A 80 7.78 -2.20 -2.50
CA GLU A 80 8.88 -1.66 -1.71
C GLU A 80 8.44 -1.37 -0.27
N TYR A 81 7.26 -0.77 -0.08
CA TYR A 81 6.69 -0.51 1.24
C TYR A 81 6.51 -1.79 2.07
N LYS A 82 5.91 -2.83 1.49
CA LYS A 82 5.66 -4.06 2.24
C LYS A 82 6.96 -4.84 2.49
N THR A 83 7.92 -4.84 1.56
CA THR A 83 9.25 -5.41 1.78
C THR A 83 9.99 -4.72 2.92
N ASP A 84 9.93 -3.38 3.00
CA ASP A 84 10.51 -2.68 4.15
C ASP A 84 9.78 -3.07 5.45
N ALA A 85 8.44 -3.11 5.42
CA ALA A 85 7.61 -3.44 6.59
C ALA A 85 7.89 -4.85 7.15
N THR A 86 8.18 -5.82 6.28
CA THR A 86 8.50 -7.20 6.69
C THR A 86 9.89 -7.36 7.27
N ASN A 87 10.76 -6.36 7.11
CA ASN A 87 12.18 -6.42 7.50
C ASN A 87 12.54 -5.37 8.55
N VAL A 88 11.58 -4.76 9.24
CA VAL A 88 11.86 -3.72 10.24
C VAL A 88 12.57 -4.34 11.46
N ASP A 89 13.67 -3.71 11.89
CA ASP A 89 14.49 -4.13 13.04
C ASP A 89 15.02 -5.58 12.94
N MET A 90 15.18 -6.13 11.74
CA MET A 90 15.64 -7.52 11.52
C MET A 90 17.16 -7.69 11.47
N ASP A 91 17.95 -6.64 11.71
CA ASP A 91 19.42 -6.64 11.65
C ASP A 91 20.01 -7.23 10.35
N VAL A 92 19.26 -7.15 9.25
CA VAL A 92 19.69 -7.51 7.89
C VAL A 92 20.06 -6.27 7.09
N ASP A 93 20.92 -6.42 6.09
CA ASP A 93 21.28 -5.32 5.21
C ASP A 93 20.04 -4.74 4.51
N GLY A 94 19.85 -3.43 4.60
CA GLY A 94 18.65 -2.74 4.12
C GLY A 94 17.46 -2.70 5.09
N SER A 95 17.54 -3.33 6.28
CA SER A 95 16.54 -3.19 7.33
C SER A 95 16.46 -1.74 7.83
N LEU A 96 15.23 -1.25 8.00
CA LEU A 96 14.96 0.06 8.60
C LEU A 96 14.59 -0.12 10.06
N THR A 97 14.93 0.87 10.90
CA THR A 97 14.25 0.99 12.19
C THR A 97 12.78 1.32 12.00
N LEU A 98 11.94 1.02 12.98
CA LEU A 98 10.51 1.39 12.92
C LEU A 98 10.30 2.88 12.61
N LYS A 99 11.15 3.75 13.18
CA LYS A 99 11.07 5.19 12.95
C LYS A 99 11.44 5.57 11.51
N GLU A 100 12.51 4.99 10.97
CA GLU A 100 12.93 5.25 9.58
C GLU A 100 11.91 4.73 8.58
N PHE A 101 11.32 3.56 8.83
CA PHE A 101 10.20 3.03 8.05
C PHE A 101 9.02 4.01 8.04
N GLN A 102 8.60 4.46 9.22
CA GLN A 102 7.50 5.42 9.35
C GLN A 102 7.81 6.73 8.63
N ASP A 103 9.02 7.28 8.82
CA ASP A 103 9.43 8.53 8.19
C ASP A 103 9.53 8.42 6.66
N LYS A 104 9.94 7.28 6.12
CA LYS A 104 10.04 7.02 4.68
C LYS A 104 8.66 6.96 4.01
N TRP A 105 7.66 6.38 4.68
CA TRP A 105 6.40 5.98 4.03
C TRP A 105 5.16 6.76 4.45
N LYS A 106 5.20 7.54 5.54
CA LYS A 106 4.05 8.29 6.09
C LYS A 106 3.31 9.20 5.09
N ASP A 107 3.99 9.70 4.05
CA ASP A 107 3.38 10.59 3.05
C ASP A 107 2.60 9.82 1.97
N LYS A 108 2.75 8.48 1.91
CA LYS A 108 2.14 7.61 0.90
C LYS A 108 1.22 6.54 1.48
N PHE A 109 1.55 6.00 2.64
CA PHE A 109 0.86 4.87 3.26
C PHE A 109 0.53 5.14 4.72
N ASN A 110 -0.53 4.49 5.22
CA ASN A 110 -0.82 4.48 6.64
C ASN A 110 0.06 3.44 7.36
N THR A 111 1.21 3.89 7.84
CA THR A 111 2.23 3.05 8.46
C THR A 111 1.78 2.38 9.76
N LYS A 112 0.65 2.80 10.36
CA LYS A 112 0.07 2.14 11.55
C LYS A 112 -0.36 0.70 11.24
N TYR A 113 -0.86 0.46 10.02
CA TYR A 113 -1.47 -0.82 9.62
C TYR A 113 -0.58 -1.61 8.65
N ALA A 114 0.73 -1.37 8.67
CA ALA A 114 1.70 -1.95 7.76
C ALA A 114 1.87 -3.48 7.88
N GLY A 115 1.49 -4.06 9.03
CA GLY A 115 1.86 -5.43 9.37
C GLY A 115 3.38 -5.54 9.49
N ILE A 116 3.94 -4.92 10.54
CA ILE A 116 5.38 -4.94 10.79
C ILE A 116 5.82 -6.38 11.09
N ASN A 117 6.83 -6.85 10.36
CA ASN A 117 7.39 -8.20 10.48
C ASN A 117 6.36 -9.33 10.23
N THR A 118 5.30 -9.02 9.47
CA THR A 118 4.29 -9.99 9.01
C THR A 118 4.37 -10.21 7.50
N GLY A 119 3.90 -11.36 7.02
CA GLY A 119 3.89 -11.71 5.60
C GLY A 119 3.01 -10.82 4.72
N PHE A 120 3.07 -11.04 3.41
CA PHE A 120 2.22 -10.37 2.44
C PHE A 120 0.82 -10.99 2.43
N LEU A 121 -0.22 -10.14 2.48
CA LEU A 121 -1.66 -10.47 2.54
C LEU A 121 -2.13 -11.20 3.81
N ILE A 122 -1.31 -12.00 4.48
CA ILE A 122 -1.63 -12.67 5.74
C ILE A 122 -0.64 -12.29 6.84
N SER A 123 -1.12 -12.21 8.09
CA SER A 123 -0.27 -11.89 9.24
C SER A 123 0.45 -13.16 9.74
N ALA A 124 1.05 -13.92 8.83
CA ALA A 124 1.72 -15.20 9.08
C ALA A 124 2.92 -15.37 8.15
N GLN A 125 3.85 -16.25 8.51
CA GLN A 125 5.02 -16.61 7.69
C GLN A 125 4.79 -17.90 6.89
N ASP A 126 4.07 -18.85 7.49
CA ASP A 126 3.70 -20.12 6.89
C ASP A 126 2.17 -20.21 6.75
N TRP A 127 1.71 -20.98 5.76
CA TRP A 127 0.31 -21.32 5.55
C TRP A 127 0.17 -22.74 5.02
N VAL A 128 -1.02 -23.32 5.14
CA VAL A 128 -1.33 -24.62 4.50
C VAL A 128 -2.07 -24.40 3.19
N HIS A 129 -3.20 -23.71 3.24
CA HIS A 129 -4.01 -23.42 2.05
C HIS A 129 -4.80 -22.13 2.24
N ILE A 130 -4.40 -21.07 1.51
CA ILE A 130 -5.12 -19.80 1.52
C ILE A 130 -6.18 -19.78 0.43
N GLU A 131 -7.41 -19.48 0.84
CA GLU A 131 -8.55 -19.16 -0.02
C GLU A 131 -9.11 -17.76 0.28
N VAL A 132 -9.81 -17.18 -0.68
CA VAL A 132 -10.58 -15.94 -0.47
C VAL A 132 -12.02 -16.32 -0.12
N SER A 133 -12.38 -16.25 1.17
CA SER A 133 -13.73 -16.56 1.65
C SER A 133 -14.71 -15.42 1.38
N LYS A 134 -14.22 -14.17 1.34
CA LYS A 134 -15.03 -12.98 1.08
C LYS A 134 -14.25 -11.94 0.28
N CYS A 135 -14.90 -11.29 -0.69
CA CYS A 135 -14.37 -10.13 -1.40
C CYS A 135 -15.54 -9.23 -1.84
N GLU A 136 -15.69 -8.09 -1.17
CA GLU A 136 -16.77 -7.13 -1.39
C GLU A 136 -16.22 -5.75 -1.72
N LEU A 137 -16.80 -5.08 -2.70
CA LEU A 137 -16.45 -3.70 -3.01
C LEU A 137 -16.85 -2.81 -1.84
N ALA A 138 -15.87 -2.16 -1.21
CA ALA A 138 -16.07 -1.27 -0.08
C ALA A 138 -16.19 0.19 -0.53
N ALA A 139 -15.37 0.60 -1.51
CA ALA A 139 -15.39 1.95 -2.04
C ALA A 139 -14.77 2.04 -3.44
N ILE A 140 -15.13 3.09 -4.18
CA ILE A 140 -14.44 3.50 -5.41
C ILE A 140 -13.72 4.82 -5.10
N SER A 141 -12.39 4.81 -5.22
CA SER A 141 -11.52 5.92 -4.85
C SER A 141 -10.95 6.64 -6.07
N GLY A 142 -11.83 7.04 -7.01
CA GLY A 142 -11.44 7.69 -8.26
C GLY A 142 -12.08 7.04 -9.48
N ASP A 143 -11.44 7.16 -10.63
CA ASP A 143 -11.89 6.51 -11.87
C ASP A 143 -11.28 5.11 -12.03
N ASP A 144 -10.03 4.92 -11.61
CA ASP A 144 -9.26 3.68 -11.80
C ASP A 144 -8.84 3.02 -10.48
N ALA A 145 -9.52 3.30 -9.36
CA ALA A 145 -9.15 2.78 -8.06
C ALA A 145 -10.34 2.23 -7.28
N PHE A 146 -10.19 1.01 -6.79
CA PHE A 146 -11.22 0.24 -6.09
C PHE A 146 -10.67 -0.24 -4.75
N VAL A 147 -11.49 -0.19 -3.72
CA VAL A 147 -11.15 -0.71 -2.40
C VAL A 147 -12.07 -1.86 -2.08
N PHE A 148 -11.50 -3.01 -1.71
CA PHE A 148 -12.24 -4.21 -1.37
C PHE A 148 -12.04 -4.57 0.10
N ASP A 149 -13.13 -4.99 0.75
CA ASP A 149 -13.07 -5.74 1.99
C ASP A 149 -12.89 -7.22 1.65
N VAL A 150 -11.76 -7.79 2.05
CA VAL A 150 -11.33 -9.15 1.71
C VAL A 150 -11.10 -9.94 2.99
N GLU A 151 -11.69 -11.13 3.07
CA GLU A 151 -11.40 -12.12 4.11
C GLU A 151 -10.64 -13.28 3.46
N LEU A 152 -9.47 -13.60 4.02
CA LEU A 152 -8.67 -14.75 3.65
C LEU A 152 -8.75 -15.80 4.73
N ARG A 153 -8.77 -17.06 4.34
CA ARG A 153 -8.83 -18.20 5.26
C ARG A 153 -7.70 -19.17 4.98
N ASP A 154 -6.97 -19.56 6.02
CA ASP A 154 -6.09 -20.72 5.97
C ASP A 154 -6.87 -21.94 6.45
N GLU A 155 -7.30 -22.81 5.53
CA GLU A 155 -8.14 -23.96 5.88
C GLU A 155 -7.42 -24.97 6.77
N GLY A 156 -6.11 -25.16 6.57
CA GLY A 156 -5.30 -26.07 7.38
C GLY A 156 -4.85 -25.44 8.70
N GLY A 157 -4.54 -24.14 8.67
CA GLY A 157 -4.14 -23.36 9.86
C GLY A 157 -5.31 -22.91 10.75
N LYS A 158 -6.56 -22.98 10.25
CA LYS A 158 -7.78 -22.47 10.91
C LYS A 158 -7.67 -20.99 11.29
N ALA A 159 -7.00 -20.20 10.45
CA ALA A 159 -6.80 -18.77 10.65
C ALA A 159 -7.64 -17.97 9.65
N PHE A 160 -8.04 -16.76 10.06
CA PHE A 160 -8.77 -15.80 9.25
C PHE A 160 -8.00 -14.48 9.23
N PHE A 161 -7.99 -13.82 8.08
CA PHE A 161 -7.26 -12.57 7.88
C PHE A 161 -8.15 -11.56 7.14
N ASP A 162 -8.61 -10.55 7.87
CA ASP A 162 -9.41 -9.47 7.32
C ASP A 162 -8.53 -8.33 6.80
N ARG A 163 -8.76 -7.94 5.55
CA ARG A 163 -7.99 -6.92 4.84
C ARG A 163 -8.90 -5.90 4.17
N LYS A 164 -8.44 -4.65 4.13
CA LYS A 164 -8.85 -3.68 3.10
C LYS A 164 -7.77 -3.64 2.04
N ILE A 165 -8.12 -3.97 0.80
CA ILE A 165 -7.17 -4.02 -0.31
C ILE A 165 -7.54 -2.94 -1.33
N GLY A 166 -6.60 -2.01 -1.55
CA GLY A 166 -6.68 -1.03 -2.63
C GLY A 166 -6.11 -1.61 -3.91
N VAL A 167 -6.88 -1.56 -4.99
CA VAL A 167 -6.47 -1.98 -6.34
C VAL A 167 -6.59 -0.80 -7.28
N VAL A 168 -5.54 -0.58 -8.08
CA VAL A 168 -5.53 0.44 -9.13
C VAL A 168 -5.41 -0.20 -10.50
N LYS A 169 -6.05 0.40 -11.49
CA LYS A 169 -5.87 0.06 -12.90
C LYS A 169 -4.84 1.01 -13.51
N LYS A 170 -3.83 0.44 -14.17
CA LYS A 170 -2.83 1.18 -14.95
C LYS A 170 -2.78 0.60 -16.36
N GLY A 171 -3.41 1.30 -17.30
CA GLY A 171 -3.65 0.77 -18.65
C GLY A 171 -4.55 -0.47 -18.61
N ASN A 172 -4.07 -1.60 -19.13
CA ASN A 172 -4.82 -2.87 -19.15
C ASN A 172 -4.45 -3.82 -17.99
N LYS A 173 -3.81 -3.30 -16.94
CA LYS A 173 -3.37 -4.11 -15.78
C LYS A 173 -4.00 -3.58 -14.50
N PHE A 174 -4.46 -4.50 -13.66
CA PHE A 174 -4.81 -4.24 -12.28
C PHE A 174 -3.59 -4.54 -11.40
N LEU A 175 -3.40 -3.76 -10.35
CA LEU A 175 -2.30 -3.90 -9.39
C LEU A 175 -2.79 -3.56 -7.98
N ILE A 176 -2.35 -4.34 -6.99
CA ILE A 176 -2.54 -4.02 -5.57
C ILE A 176 -1.68 -2.80 -5.24
N ALA A 177 -2.33 -1.73 -4.83
CA ALA A 177 -1.70 -0.48 -4.45
C ALA A 177 -1.60 -0.30 -2.94
N ASP A 178 -2.43 -0.98 -2.16
CA ASP A 178 -2.37 -0.93 -0.70
C ASP A 178 -3.05 -2.16 -0.08
N VAL A 179 -2.60 -2.57 1.10
CA VAL A 179 -3.25 -3.57 1.96
C VAL A 179 -3.18 -3.09 3.39
N ILE A 180 -4.35 -2.93 3.99
CA ILE A 180 -4.52 -2.51 5.37
C ILE A 180 -4.98 -3.73 6.17
N GLU A 181 -4.19 -4.11 7.17
CA GLU A 181 -4.61 -5.10 8.16
C GLU A 181 -5.69 -4.47 9.06
N LYS A 182 -6.88 -5.08 9.09
CA LYS A 182 -7.91 -4.69 10.06
C LYS A 182 -7.56 -5.28 11.42
N GLU A 183 -7.64 -4.46 12.46
CA GLU A 183 -7.60 -4.89 13.87
C GLU A 183 -8.83 -5.73 14.23
#